data_AF-A0AAE1W9H1-F1
#
_entry.id   AF-A0AAE1W9H1-F1
#
_cell.length_a   1.000
_cell.length_b   1.000
_cell.length_c   1.000
_cell.angle_alpha   90.00
_cell.angle_beta   90.00
_cell.angle_gamma   90.00
#
_symmetry.space_group_name_H-M   'P 1'
#
loop_
_entity.id
_entity.type
_entity.pdbx_description
1 polymer ?
#
loop_
_entity_poly.entity_id
_entity_poly.type
_entity_poly.pdbx_seq_one_letter_code
_entity_poly.pdbx_strand_id
1 'polypeptide(L)'
;MAAKTQAAALLLCLLISASSATTYSRKHRRRSPCRELTFFFHDVLFNGHNYHNATSAIVGSPQWGNRPRGEAVQFRGRGGVRRPDNGGQQLPRAPVGRAQGMYLYDQWSTYGAWLGFSFLFNSTQYVGTLNFAGADPLMNKTRDISVIGGTGDFSWLEG
;
A
#
# COMPACT_ATOMS: atom_id res chain seq x y z
N MET A 1 -18.17 -17.78 -62.69
CA MET A 1 -17.64 -16.52 -62.11
C MET A 1 -17.67 -16.47 -60.58
N ALA A 2 -18.63 -17.12 -59.89
CA ALA A 2 -18.76 -17.07 -58.43
C ALA A 2 -17.64 -17.75 -57.61
N ALA A 3 -16.99 -18.81 -58.12
CA ALA A 3 -15.93 -19.51 -57.39
C ALA A 3 -14.63 -18.67 -57.25
N LYS A 4 -14.33 -17.81 -58.23
CA LYS A 4 -13.13 -16.95 -58.21
C LYS A 4 -13.27 -15.80 -57.21
N THR A 5 -14.47 -15.25 -57.06
CA THR A 5 -14.75 -14.19 -56.07
C THR A 5 -14.76 -14.72 -54.64
N GLN A 6 -15.20 -15.97 -54.41
CA GLN A 6 -15.12 -16.60 -53.09
C GLN A 6 -13.68 -16.93 -52.67
N ALA A 7 -12.85 -17.42 -53.60
CA ALA A 7 -11.43 -17.66 -53.31
C ALA A 7 -10.68 -16.36 -52.97
N ALA A 8 -10.97 -15.26 -53.67
CA ALA A 8 -10.38 -13.95 -53.38
C ALA A 8 -10.82 -13.40 -52.02
N ALA A 9 -12.10 -13.57 -51.65
CA ALA A 9 -12.62 -13.15 -50.34
C ALA A 9 -11.97 -13.95 -49.20
N LEU A 10 -11.81 -15.26 -49.36
CA LEU A 10 -11.12 -16.11 -48.38
C LEU A 10 -9.64 -15.74 -48.22
N LEU A 11 -8.95 -15.44 -49.33
CA LEU A 11 -7.55 -14.99 -49.30
C LEU A 11 -7.42 -13.65 -48.58
N LEU A 12 -8.36 -12.72 -48.81
CA LEU A 12 -8.38 -11.41 -48.15
C LEU A 12 -8.64 -11.54 -46.65
N CYS A 13 -9.57 -12.41 -46.23
CA CYS A 13 -9.80 -12.71 -44.82
C CYS A 13 -8.55 -13.31 -44.15
N LEU A 14 -7.86 -14.24 -44.81
CA LEU A 14 -6.60 -14.83 -44.30
C LEU A 14 -5.48 -13.79 -44.14
N LEU A 15 -5.36 -12.84 -45.07
CA LEU A 15 -4.34 -11.78 -44.99
C LEU A 15 -4.64 -10.77 -43.87
N ILE A 16 -5.92 -10.46 -43.61
CA ILE A 16 -6.33 -9.57 -42.50
C ILE A 16 -6.06 -10.24 -41.14
N SER A 17 -6.32 -11.55 -41.00
CA SER A 17 -6.03 -12.29 -39.76
C SER A 17 -4.54 -12.43 -39.47
N ALA A 18 -3.68 -12.48 -40.49
CA ALA A 18 -2.23 -12.55 -40.32
C ALA A 18 -1.61 -11.22 -39.83
N SER A 19 -2.33 -10.11 -39.95
CA SER A 19 -1.83 -8.76 -39.64
C SER A 19 -2.00 -8.37 -38.15
N SER A 20 -2.68 -9.18 -37.33
CA SER A 20 -3.11 -8.79 -35.97
C SER A 20 -2.22 -9.31 -34.83
N ALA A 21 -1.03 -9.87 -35.10
CA ALA A 21 -0.21 -10.49 -34.05
C ALA A 21 1.17 -9.84 -33.88
N THR A 22 1.22 -8.53 -33.68
CA THR A 22 2.28 -7.91 -32.89
C THR A 22 1.69 -7.43 -31.57
N THR A 23 1.38 -8.39 -30.69
CA THR A 23 1.32 -8.08 -29.26
C THR A 23 2.73 -7.71 -28.84
N TYR A 24 3.02 -6.41 -28.88
CA TYR A 24 4.20 -5.85 -28.24
C TYR A 24 4.00 -6.03 -26.73
N SER A 25 4.27 -7.24 -26.24
CA SER A 25 4.39 -7.54 -24.83
C SER A 25 5.64 -6.83 -24.36
N ARG A 26 5.53 -5.52 -24.17
CA ARG A 26 6.47 -4.68 -23.48
C ARG A 26 6.52 -5.27 -22.08
N LYS A 27 7.43 -6.24 -21.85
CA LYS A 27 7.73 -6.74 -20.51
C LYS A 27 7.90 -5.48 -19.68
N HIS A 28 6.98 -5.23 -18.75
CA HIS A 28 7.13 -4.15 -17.79
C HIS A 28 8.44 -4.46 -17.07
N ARG A 29 9.54 -3.85 -17.52
CA ARG A 29 10.81 -3.88 -16.79
C ARG A 29 10.44 -3.26 -15.46
N ARG A 30 10.38 -4.08 -14.41
CA ARG A 30 10.27 -3.59 -13.04
C ARG A 30 11.44 -2.64 -12.87
N ARG A 31 11.15 -1.33 -12.88
CA ARG A 31 12.17 -0.32 -12.61
C ARG A 31 12.62 -0.58 -11.18
N SER A 32 13.93 -0.71 -10.98
CA SER A 32 14.49 -0.75 -9.63
C SER A 32 14.10 0.55 -8.92
N PRO A 33 13.70 0.49 -7.64
CA PRO A 33 13.34 1.69 -6.90
C PRO A 33 14.55 2.63 -6.88
N CYS A 34 14.33 3.92 -7.15
CA CYS A 34 15.39 4.93 -7.08
C CYS A 34 15.88 5.14 -5.65
N ARG A 35 15.02 4.85 -4.67
CA ARG A 35 15.34 4.83 -3.24
C ARG A 35 14.53 3.73 -2.56
N GLU A 36 15.18 3.01 -1.65
CA GLU A 36 14.56 2.03 -0.78
C GLU A 36 14.71 2.50 0.67
N LEU A 37 13.58 2.54 1.39
CA LEU A 37 13.52 2.99 2.77
C LEU A 37 12.80 1.94 3.60
N THR A 38 13.30 1.65 4.79
CA THR A 38 12.71 0.67 5.70
C THR A 38 12.39 1.32 7.04
N PHE A 39 11.11 1.33 7.38
CA PHE A 39 10.60 1.87 8.63
C PHE A 39 9.65 0.87 9.28
N PHE A 40 9.51 0.97 10.61
CA PHE A 40 8.54 0.21 11.39
C PHE A 40 7.63 1.18 12.10
N PHE A 41 6.32 0.95 12.04
CA PHE A 41 5.34 1.69 12.83
C PHE A 41 4.55 0.74 13.73
N HIS A 42 4.13 1.25 14.89
CA HIS A 42 3.46 0.45 15.92
C HIS A 42 2.03 0.94 16.12
N ASP A 43 1.08 0.02 15.98
CA ASP A 43 -0.33 0.22 16.28
C ASP A 43 -0.69 -0.51 17.58
N VAL A 44 -1.14 0.25 18.59
CA VAL A 44 -1.54 -0.24 19.91
C VAL A 44 -2.94 0.28 20.17
N LEU A 45 -3.92 -0.59 19.96
CA LEU A 45 -5.34 -0.25 20.08
C LEU A 45 -5.71 0.08 21.53
N PHE A 46 -6.50 1.15 21.71
CA PHE A 46 -7.07 1.49 23.00
C PHE A 46 -8.10 0.44 23.45
N ASN A 47 -7.91 -0.10 24.65
CA ASN A 47 -8.73 -1.17 25.23
C ASN A 47 -9.59 -0.70 26.42
N GLY A 48 -9.74 0.62 26.60
CA GLY A 48 -10.45 1.22 27.73
C GLY A 48 -9.57 1.59 28.93
N HIS A 49 -8.40 0.95 29.07
CA HIS A 49 -7.57 1.06 30.27
C HIS A 49 -6.12 1.48 29.99
N ASN A 50 -5.68 1.44 28.72
CA ASN A 50 -4.31 1.70 28.30
C ASN A 50 -4.09 3.10 27.68
N TYR A 51 -4.79 4.12 28.17
CA TYR A 51 -4.79 5.47 27.56
C TYR A 51 -3.38 6.03 27.29
N HIS A 52 -2.44 5.87 28.24
CA HIS A 52 -1.07 6.38 28.09
C HIS A 52 -0.20 5.59 27.10
N ASN A 53 -0.60 4.37 26.73
CA ASN A 53 0.17 3.50 25.84
C ASN A 53 -0.49 3.29 24.48
N ALA A 54 -1.78 3.56 24.35
CA ALA A 54 -2.50 3.41 23.11
C ALA A 54 -1.96 4.39 22.05
N THR A 55 -1.70 3.87 20.86
CA THR A 55 -1.37 4.68 19.68
C THR A 55 -2.55 4.80 18.74
N SER A 56 -3.64 4.05 18.96
CA SER A 56 -4.85 4.15 18.17
C SER A 56 -6.13 3.92 18.97
N ALA A 57 -7.26 4.33 18.41
CA ALA A 57 -8.56 4.15 19.01
C ALA A 57 -9.65 3.95 17.94
N ILE A 58 -10.68 3.22 18.33
CA ILE A 58 -11.88 2.98 17.53
C ILE A 58 -12.72 4.25 17.57
N VAL A 59 -12.95 4.86 16.41
CA VAL A 59 -13.74 6.10 16.27
C VAL A 59 -15.14 5.86 15.70
N GLY A 60 -15.41 4.66 15.17
CA GLY A 60 -16.73 4.27 14.70
C GLY A 60 -16.82 2.76 14.52
N SER A 61 -18.00 2.21 14.75
CA SER A 61 -18.33 0.79 14.53
C SER A 61 -19.75 0.67 13.97
N PRO A 62 -20.03 -0.29 13.08
CA PRO A 62 -21.40 -0.54 12.62
C PRO A 62 -22.28 -0.94 13.80
N GLN A 63 -23.55 -0.53 13.75
CA GLN A 63 -24.53 -0.77 14.83
C GLN A 63 -24.70 -2.27 15.15
N TRP A 64 -24.49 -3.14 14.16
CA TRP A 64 -24.63 -4.58 14.27
C TRP A 64 -23.30 -5.31 14.54
N GLY A 65 -22.16 -4.63 14.52
CA GLY A 65 -20.84 -5.25 14.63
C GLY A 65 -20.34 -5.34 16.07
N ASN A 66 -19.84 -6.52 16.46
CA ASN A 66 -19.02 -6.66 17.66
C ASN A 66 -17.61 -6.12 17.39
N ARG A 67 -17.07 -5.33 18.32
CA ARG A 67 -15.67 -4.91 18.31
C ARG A 67 -14.75 -6.15 18.18
N PRO A 68 -13.77 -6.20 17.25
CA PRO A 68 -13.23 -5.12 16.45
C PRO A 68 -13.65 -5.12 14.97
N ARG A 69 -14.74 -5.81 14.59
CA ARG A 69 -15.11 -5.93 13.17
C ARG A 69 -15.84 -4.69 12.68
N GLY A 70 -15.33 -4.09 11.60
CA GLY A 70 -15.94 -2.93 10.94
C GLY A 70 -15.55 -1.58 11.55
N GLU A 71 -14.45 -1.53 12.31
CA GLU A 71 -14.05 -0.33 13.01
C GLU A 71 -13.20 0.59 12.16
N ALA A 72 -13.51 1.88 12.21
CA ALA A 72 -12.57 2.93 11.81
C ALA A 72 -11.61 3.16 12.98
N VAL A 73 -10.32 2.99 12.73
CA VAL A 73 -9.27 3.16 13.73
C VAL A 73 -8.38 4.31 13.33
N GLN A 74 -8.28 5.33 14.19
CA GLN A 74 -7.32 6.42 14.00
C GLN A 74 -6.03 6.07 14.74
N PHE A 75 -4.88 6.19 14.07
CA PHE A 75 -3.59 5.91 14.69
C PHE A 75 -2.64 7.12 14.68
N ARG A 76 -1.79 7.17 15.70
CA ARG A 76 -0.64 8.06 15.89
C ARG A 76 0.56 7.21 16.31
N GLY A 77 1.11 6.47 15.37
CA GLY A 77 2.28 5.61 15.57
C GLY A 77 3.57 6.43 15.64
N ARG A 78 4.62 5.88 16.26
CA ARG A 78 6.00 6.38 16.14
C ARG A 78 6.75 5.45 15.19
N GLY A 79 7.38 6.03 14.18
CA GLY A 79 8.17 5.30 13.18
C GLY A 79 9.64 5.22 13.60
N GLY A 80 10.29 4.07 13.51
CA GLY A 80 11.73 3.89 13.78
C GLY A 80 12.51 3.35 12.58
N VAL A 81 13.80 3.70 12.47
CA VAL A 81 14.75 3.04 11.54
C VAL A 81 15.50 1.95 12.31
N ARG A 82 15.46 0.73 11.78
CA ARG A 82 16.16 -0.43 12.36
C ARG A 82 17.49 -0.66 11.64
N ARG A 83 18.54 -1.01 12.39
CA ARG A 83 19.77 -1.61 11.85
C ARG A 83 19.97 -2.98 12.52
N PRO A 84 20.47 -4.00 11.80
CA PRO A 84 21.04 -5.16 12.46
C PRO A 84 22.36 -4.74 13.12
N ASP A 85 22.54 -5.01 14.40
CA ASP A 85 23.87 -5.05 14.99
C ASP A 85 24.36 -6.51 15.08
N ASN A 86 25.68 -6.69 15.16
CA ASN A 86 26.35 -7.99 15.18
C ASN A 86 26.09 -8.81 16.48
N GLY A 87 24.97 -8.59 17.17
CA GLY A 87 24.69 -9.20 18.48
C GLY A 87 23.22 -9.55 18.73
N GLY A 88 22.33 -9.40 17.73
CA GLY A 88 20.95 -9.89 17.82
C GLY A 88 20.04 -9.13 18.79
N GLN A 89 20.50 -8.04 19.41
CA GLN A 89 19.67 -7.23 20.30
C GLN A 89 19.06 -6.04 19.57
N GLN A 90 17.73 -6.01 19.58
CA GLN A 90 16.93 -5.02 18.86
C GLN A 90 16.73 -3.80 19.75
N LEU A 91 17.65 -2.84 19.72
CA LEU A 91 17.49 -1.61 20.50
C LEU A 91 16.41 -0.70 19.89
N PRO A 92 15.45 -0.17 20.69
CA PRO A 92 14.56 0.88 20.24
C PRO A 92 15.36 2.16 19.97
N ARG A 93 15.54 2.55 18.70
CA ARG A 93 16.11 3.86 18.38
C ARG A 93 15.03 4.94 18.45
N ALA A 94 15.46 6.19 18.69
CA ALA A 94 14.60 7.35 18.73
C ALA A 94 13.63 7.38 17.51
N PRO A 95 12.36 7.76 17.71
CA PRO A 95 11.39 7.89 16.63
C PRO A 95 11.92 8.80 15.53
N VAL A 96 11.94 8.32 14.29
CA VAL A 96 12.30 9.12 13.10
C VAL A 96 11.10 9.88 12.53
N GLY A 97 9.90 9.52 12.98
CA GLY A 97 8.67 10.15 12.53
C GLY A 97 7.43 9.65 13.25
N ARG A 98 6.27 10.07 12.77
CA ARG A 98 4.95 9.63 13.25
C ARG A 98 4.11 9.11 12.09
N ALA A 99 3.24 8.15 12.36
CA ALA A 99 2.28 7.65 11.39
C ALA A 99 0.90 8.14 11.81
N GLN A 100 0.20 8.90 10.95
CA GLN A 100 -1.10 9.48 11.26
C GLN A 100 -2.09 9.18 10.16
N GLY A 101 -3.25 8.64 10.52
CA GLY A 101 -4.28 8.33 9.54
C GLY A 101 -5.38 7.48 10.13
N MET A 102 -6.07 6.77 9.24
CA MET A 102 -7.11 5.83 9.61
C MET A 102 -7.03 4.54 8.80
N TYR A 103 -7.58 3.47 9.37
CA TYR A 103 -7.94 2.28 8.63
C TYR A 103 -9.35 1.85 8.98
N LEU A 104 -10.00 1.15 8.07
CA LEU A 104 -11.31 0.56 8.29
C LEU A 104 -11.31 -0.88 7.80
N TYR A 105 -11.93 -1.78 8.57
CA TYR A 105 -12.15 -3.15 8.11
C TYR A 105 -13.27 -3.17 7.06
N ASP A 106 -12.96 -3.62 5.85
CA ASP A 106 -13.83 -3.51 4.67
C ASP A 106 -14.38 -4.86 4.17
N GLN A 107 -14.04 -5.97 4.83
CA GLN A 107 -14.42 -7.32 4.44
C GLN A 107 -15.33 -8.00 5.48
N TRP A 108 -16.32 -8.75 4.99
CA TRP A 108 -17.32 -9.43 5.81
C TRP A 108 -16.84 -10.77 6.39
N SER A 109 -16.13 -11.56 5.59
CA SER A 109 -15.74 -12.95 5.91
C SER A 109 -14.27 -13.10 6.32
N THR A 110 -13.44 -12.13 5.95
CA THR A 110 -11.98 -12.18 6.07
C THR A 110 -11.47 -10.89 6.69
N TYR A 111 -10.35 -10.96 7.40
CA TYR A 111 -9.69 -9.74 7.90
C TYR A 111 -8.98 -9.06 6.72
N GLY A 112 -9.64 -8.04 6.17
CA GLY A 112 -9.08 -7.07 5.24
C GLY A 112 -9.39 -5.67 5.73
N ALA A 113 -8.52 -4.72 5.42
CA ALA A 113 -8.71 -3.33 5.77
C ALA A 113 -8.41 -2.43 4.58
N TRP A 114 -9.00 -1.24 4.55
CA TRP A 114 -8.55 -0.14 3.71
C TRP A 114 -7.81 0.87 4.58
N LEU A 115 -6.62 1.28 4.13
CA LEU A 115 -5.74 2.17 4.87
C LEU A 115 -5.62 3.50 4.14
N GLY A 116 -5.68 4.60 4.90
CA GLY A 116 -5.36 5.95 4.44
C GLY A 116 -4.57 6.69 5.51
N PHE A 117 -3.27 6.89 5.29
CA PHE A 117 -2.40 7.48 6.29
C PHE A 117 -1.17 8.16 5.72
N SER A 118 -0.50 8.92 6.59
CA SER A 118 0.73 9.61 6.26
C SER A 118 1.82 9.30 7.28
N PHE A 119 3.04 9.05 6.82
CA PHE A 119 4.23 9.16 7.65
C PHE A 119 4.72 10.61 7.65
N LEU A 120 4.86 11.18 8.83
CA LEU A 120 5.40 12.51 9.10
C LEU A 120 6.81 12.34 9.64
N PHE A 121 7.80 12.62 8.81
CA PHE A 121 9.21 12.58 9.17
C PHE A 121 9.64 13.94 9.71
N ASN A 122 10.28 13.92 10.88
CA ASN A 122 10.88 15.09 11.50
C ASN A 122 12.13 14.64 12.26
N SER A 123 13.12 14.24 11.49
CA SER A 123 14.41 13.77 11.98
C SER A 123 15.54 14.52 11.31
N THR A 124 16.77 14.36 11.80
CA THR A 124 17.95 14.93 11.14
C THR A 124 18.23 14.34 9.75
N GLN A 125 17.60 13.22 9.39
CA GLN A 125 17.83 12.52 8.13
C GLN A 125 16.75 12.79 7.08
N TYR A 126 15.50 12.92 7.51
CA TYR A 126 14.35 13.12 6.65
C TYR A 126 13.37 14.10 7.30
N VAL A 127 12.95 15.09 6.52
CA VAL A 127 11.94 16.09 6.87
C VAL A 127 10.91 16.16 5.76
N GLY A 128 9.66 15.83 6.08
CA GLY A 128 8.57 15.81 5.10
C GLY A 128 7.51 14.76 5.40
N THR A 129 6.62 14.52 4.44
CA THR A 129 5.56 13.51 4.58
C THR A 129 5.55 12.52 3.42
N LEU A 130 5.15 11.28 3.70
CA LEU A 130 4.78 10.27 2.72
C LEU A 130 3.34 9.88 2.94
N ASN A 131 2.51 9.96 1.90
CA ASN A 131 1.08 9.65 1.96
C ASN A 131 0.81 8.30 1.30
N PHE A 132 -0.04 7.50 1.93
CA PHE A 132 -0.41 6.16 1.49
C PHE A 132 -1.92 6.00 1.47
N ALA A 133 -2.42 5.32 0.44
CA ALA A 133 -3.81 4.88 0.40
C ALA A 133 -3.93 3.56 -0.36
N GLY A 134 -4.73 2.63 0.15
CA GLY A 134 -4.99 1.38 -0.54
C GLY A 134 -5.59 0.28 0.31
N ALA A 135 -5.92 -0.84 -0.34
CA ALA A 135 -6.39 -2.04 0.31
C ALA A 135 -5.22 -2.81 0.96
N ASP A 136 -5.47 -3.33 2.16
CA ASP A 136 -4.54 -4.08 2.99
C ASP A 136 -5.13 -5.46 3.34
N PRO A 137 -4.82 -6.50 2.56
CA PRO A 137 -5.30 -7.85 2.82
C PRO A 137 -4.52 -8.47 3.99
N LEU A 138 -4.94 -8.18 5.23
CA LEU A 138 -4.21 -8.50 6.47
C LEU A 138 -3.80 -9.98 6.64
N MET A 139 -4.48 -10.90 5.95
CA MET A 139 -4.13 -12.34 5.94
C MET A 139 -2.78 -12.65 5.27
N ASN A 140 -2.27 -11.74 4.42
CA ASN A 140 -1.00 -11.91 3.74
C ASN A 140 0.16 -11.39 4.59
N LYS A 141 1.30 -12.12 4.62
CA LYS A 141 2.50 -11.70 5.35
C LYS A 141 3.14 -10.43 4.79
N THR A 142 3.09 -10.24 3.47
CA THR A 142 3.65 -9.10 2.74
C THR A 142 2.57 -8.51 1.86
N ARG A 143 2.46 -7.19 1.85
CA ARG A 143 1.36 -6.45 1.26
C ARG A 143 1.89 -5.14 0.70
N ASP A 144 1.37 -4.75 -0.45
CA ASP A 144 1.78 -3.54 -1.15
C ASP A 144 0.69 -2.49 -0.98
N ILE A 145 1.09 -1.26 -0.61
CA ILE A 145 0.20 -0.11 -0.53
C ILE A 145 0.80 1.03 -1.36
N SER A 146 -0.05 1.73 -2.11
CA SER A 146 0.39 2.82 -2.99
C SER A 146 0.87 4.01 -2.17
N VAL A 147 2.03 4.55 -2.56
CA VAL A 147 2.43 5.91 -2.19
C VAL A 147 1.68 6.84 -3.13
N ILE A 148 0.83 7.71 -2.58
CA ILE A 148 -0.03 8.63 -3.35
C ILE A 148 0.48 10.07 -3.35
N GLY A 149 1.64 10.32 -2.72
CA GLY A 149 2.28 11.62 -2.72
C GLY A 149 3.25 11.82 -1.56
N GLY A 150 4.02 12.92 -1.62
CA GLY A 150 4.91 13.32 -0.54
C GLY A 150 5.20 14.81 -0.50
N THR A 151 5.77 15.28 0.61
CA THR A 151 6.17 16.68 0.83
C THR A 151 7.60 16.77 1.35
N GLY A 152 8.23 17.94 1.26
CA GLY A 152 9.60 18.16 1.74
C GLY A 152 10.61 17.29 0.98
N ASP A 153 11.40 16.51 1.72
CA ASP A 153 12.33 15.50 1.20
C ASP A 153 11.63 14.33 0.47
N PHE A 154 10.33 14.42 0.21
CA PHE A 154 9.59 13.42 -0.56
C PHE A 154 8.76 14.05 -1.67
N SER A 155 8.97 15.34 -1.96
CA SER A 155 8.23 16.09 -2.98
C SER A 155 8.40 15.55 -4.40
N TRP A 156 9.46 14.80 -4.69
CA TRP A 156 9.67 14.14 -5.98
C TRP A 156 8.85 12.86 -6.17
N LEU A 157 8.18 12.37 -5.12
CA LEU A 157 7.29 11.22 -5.21
C LEU A 157 5.91 11.69 -5.67
N GLU A 158 5.84 12.12 -6.92
CA GLU A 158 4.59 12.15 -7.67
C GLU A 158 4.41 10.76 -8.30
N GLY A 159 3.28 10.11 -7.99
CA GLY A 159 2.88 8.80 -8.48
C GLY A 159 1.38 8.73 -8.67
#